data_AF-F8EWG9-F1
#
_entry.id   AF-F8EWG9-F1
#
_cell.length_a   1.000
_cell.length_b   1.000
_cell.length_c   1.000
_cell.angle_alpha   90.00
_cell.angle_beta   90.00
_cell.angle_gamma   90.00
#
_symmetry.space_group_name_H-M   'P 1'
#
loop_
_entity.id
_entity.type
_entity.pdbx_description
1 polymer ?
#
loop_
_entity_poly.entity_id
_entity_poly.type
_entity_poly.pdbx_seq_one_letter_code
_entity_poly.pdbx_strand_id
1 'polypeptide(L)'
;MIMTRMAAEEFQRLEAMRQSMRRERCLRNWTAARLAQEACKSAKNRGVDLHLKQQSISALELGRLKSIPYWIEYVNASFLDNPINEVSSVSIAGLETSKELKTEEITQKNHNITKNCSKKIKIPDQQALRNLLLGLLIPVETDVSLESKHQIANVLAKHLPKGLEQISLFQ
;
A
#
# COMPACT_ATOMS: atom_id res chain seq x y z
N MET A 1 17.82 32.44 -16.75
CA MET A 1 17.67 31.44 -15.66
C MET A 1 16.21 30.97 -15.45
N ILE A 2 15.30 31.20 -16.41
CA ILE A 2 13.87 30.85 -16.28
C ILE A 2 13.58 29.42 -16.80
N MET A 3 14.28 28.97 -17.85
CA MET A 3 14.08 27.63 -18.43
C MET A 3 14.39 26.47 -17.47
N THR A 4 15.36 26.62 -16.57
CA THR A 4 15.70 25.60 -15.57
C THR A 4 14.64 25.44 -14.48
N ARG A 5 13.88 26.52 -14.17
CA ARG A 5 12.84 26.49 -13.16
C ARG A 5 11.57 25.79 -13.66
N MET A 6 11.17 26.06 -14.90
CA MET A 6 10.01 25.39 -15.51
C MET A 6 10.21 23.88 -15.65
N ALA A 7 11.43 23.43 -16.01
CA ALA A 7 11.76 22.02 -16.09
C ALA A 7 11.73 21.32 -14.71
N ALA A 8 12.12 22.02 -13.64
CA ALA A 8 12.05 21.50 -12.28
C ALA A 8 10.60 21.33 -11.79
N GLU A 9 9.74 22.30 -12.10
CA GLU A 9 8.30 22.25 -11.77
C GLU A 9 7.58 21.11 -12.52
N GLU A 10 7.90 20.92 -13.81
CA GLU A 10 7.36 19.81 -14.61
C GLU A 10 7.81 18.44 -14.08
N PHE A 11 9.08 18.33 -13.71
CA PHE A 11 9.61 17.11 -13.09
C PHE A 11 8.92 16.79 -11.76
N GLN A 12 8.75 17.78 -10.88
CA GLN A 12 8.04 17.61 -9.61
C GLN A 12 6.58 17.18 -9.82
N ARG A 13 5.89 17.77 -10.80
CA ARG A 13 4.52 17.38 -11.15
C ARG A 13 4.43 15.93 -11.60
N LEU A 14 5.38 15.48 -12.43
CA LEU A 14 5.44 14.10 -12.91
C LEU A 14 5.74 13.12 -11.78
N GLU A 15 6.64 13.47 -10.86
CA GLU A 15 6.96 12.67 -9.69
C GLU A 15 5.75 12.53 -8.75
N ALA A 16 5.07 13.64 -8.46
CA ALA A 16 3.88 13.65 -7.62
C ALA A 16 2.77 12.76 -8.21
N MET A 17 2.52 12.87 -9.51
CA MET A 17 1.57 12.01 -10.22
C MET A 17 1.96 10.53 -10.13
N ARG A 18 3.25 10.20 -10.33
CA ARG A 18 3.76 8.83 -10.24
C ARG A 18 3.52 8.23 -8.85
N GLN A 19 3.86 8.99 -7.81
CA GLN A 19 3.67 8.56 -6.42
C GLN A 19 2.19 8.38 -6.10
N SER A 20 1.34 9.32 -6.54
CA SER A 20 -0.12 9.23 -6.38
C SER A 20 -0.67 7.97 -7.02
N MET A 21 -0.32 7.69 -8.28
CA MET A 21 -0.79 6.51 -9.00
C MET A 21 -0.36 5.21 -8.30
N ARG A 22 0.91 5.13 -7.86
CA ARG A 22 1.42 3.97 -7.13
C ARG A 22 0.67 3.78 -5.81
N ARG A 23 0.39 4.88 -5.09
CA ARG A 23 -0.38 4.87 -3.84
C ARG A 23 -1.80 4.37 -4.06
N GLU A 24 -2.53 4.94 -5.01
CA GLU A 24 -3.90 4.54 -5.36
C GLU A 24 -3.99 3.06 -5.75
N ARG A 25 -2.99 2.58 -6.50
CA ARG A 25 -2.88 1.17 -6.88
C ARG A 25 -2.64 0.27 -5.66
N CYS A 26 -1.72 0.66 -4.78
CA CYS A 26 -1.43 -0.07 -3.54
C CYS A 26 -2.64 -0.12 -2.59
N LEU A 27 -3.38 0.98 -2.46
CA LEU A 27 -4.58 1.04 -1.62
C LEU A 27 -5.67 0.05 -2.10
N ARG A 28 -5.74 -0.23 -3.40
CA ARG A 28 -6.69 -1.19 -3.99
C ARG A 28 -6.14 -2.62 -4.09
N ASN A 29 -4.92 -2.88 -3.63
CA ASN A 29 -4.21 -4.14 -3.85
C ASN A 29 -4.15 -4.56 -5.33
N TRP A 30 -4.05 -3.59 -6.23
CA TRP A 30 -3.99 -3.86 -7.66
C TRP A 30 -2.56 -4.14 -8.12
N THR A 31 -2.40 -5.14 -8.99
CA THR A 31 -1.16 -5.32 -9.73
C THR A 31 -1.09 -4.30 -10.86
N ALA A 32 0.11 -4.01 -11.38
CA ALA A 32 0.25 -3.14 -12.55
C ALA A 32 -0.52 -3.68 -13.77
N ALA A 33 -0.63 -5.01 -13.91
CA ALA A 33 -1.45 -5.63 -14.96
C ALA A 33 -2.95 -5.34 -14.76
N ARG A 34 -3.45 -5.45 -13.53
CA ARG A 34 -4.84 -5.15 -13.22
C ARG A 34 -5.18 -3.68 -13.45
N LEU A 35 -4.29 -2.77 -13.05
CA LEU A 35 -4.47 -1.34 -13.32
C LEU A 35 -4.56 -1.05 -14.84
N ALA A 36 -3.75 -1.73 -15.66
CA ALA A 36 -3.83 -1.59 -17.12
C ALA A 36 -5.19 -2.05 -17.66
N GLN A 37 -5.68 -3.18 -17.18
CA GLN A 37 -6.98 -3.72 -17.60
C GLN A 37 -8.14 -2.80 -17.20
N GLU A 38 -8.14 -2.29 -15.97
CA GLU A 38 -9.17 -1.36 -15.50
C GLU A 38 -9.12 -0.03 -16.27
N ALA A 39 -7.92 0.48 -16.58
CA ALA A 39 -7.79 1.68 -17.42
C ALA A 39 -8.32 1.45 -18.85
N CYS A 40 -8.03 0.28 -19.46
CA CYS A 40 -8.60 -0.09 -20.75
C CYS A 40 -10.13 -0.19 -20.69
N LYS A 41 -10.68 -0.74 -19.60
CA LYS A 41 -12.12 -0.82 -19.38
C LYS A 41 -12.75 0.56 -19.26
N SER A 42 -12.15 1.45 -18.47
CA SER A 42 -12.60 2.83 -18.31
C SER A 42 -12.49 3.66 -19.60
N ALA A 43 -11.48 3.41 -20.43
CA ALA A 43 -11.35 4.03 -21.75
C ALA A 43 -12.46 3.55 -22.72
N LYS A 44 -12.75 2.24 -22.74
CA LYS A 44 -13.83 1.66 -23.54
C LYS A 44 -15.20 2.22 -23.14
N ASN A 45 -15.45 2.38 -21.85
CA ASN A 45 -16.68 3.01 -21.34
C ASN A 45 -16.85 4.46 -21.84
N ARG A 46 -15.75 5.12 -22.22
CA ARG A 46 -15.71 6.50 -22.73
C ARG A 46 -15.58 6.57 -24.26
N GLY A 47 -15.71 5.43 -24.95
CA GLY A 47 -15.66 5.35 -26.42
C GLY A 47 -14.26 5.37 -27.02
N VAL A 48 -13.21 5.17 -26.22
CA VAL A 48 -11.81 5.19 -26.68
C VAL A 48 -11.21 3.79 -26.58
N ASP A 49 -10.67 3.28 -27.68
CA ASP A 49 -9.96 2.00 -27.67
C ASP A 49 -8.50 2.22 -27.25
N LEU A 50 -8.26 2.00 -25.95
CA LEU A 50 -6.93 2.09 -25.35
C LEU A 50 -6.35 0.69 -25.18
N HIS A 51 -5.14 0.48 -25.71
CA HIS A 51 -4.36 -0.74 -25.50
C HIS A 51 -3.19 -0.49 -24.54
N LEU A 52 -3.50 -0.37 -23.25
CA LEU A 52 -2.50 -0.20 -22.21
C LEU A 52 -1.93 -1.56 -21.76
N LYS A 53 -0.60 -1.67 -21.71
CA LYS A 53 0.11 -2.86 -21.22
C LYS A 53 0.64 -2.62 -19.80
N GLN A 54 0.81 -3.69 -19.03
CA GLN A 54 1.47 -3.65 -17.72
C GLN A 54 2.83 -2.93 -17.76
N GLN A 55 3.62 -3.17 -18.81
CA GLN A 55 4.95 -2.59 -18.98
C GLN A 55 4.92 -1.06 -19.01
N SER A 56 3.89 -0.45 -19.58
CA SER A 56 3.72 1.01 -19.64
C SER A 56 3.51 1.61 -18.26
N ILE A 57 2.71 0.93 -17.43
CA ILE A 57 2.48 1.33 -16.03
C ILE A 57 3.75 1.15 -15.21
N SER A 58 4.44 0.02 -15.33
CA SER A 58 5.71 -0.21 -14.62
C SER A 58 6.79 0.80 -15.05
N ALA A 59 6.86 1.16 -16.34
CA ALA A 59 7.80 2.16 -16.82
C ALA A 59 7.53 3.55 -16.21
N LEU A 60 6.25 3.92 -16.05
CA LEU A 60 5.88 5.15 -15.36
C LEU A 60 6.25 5.10 -13.88
N GLU A 61 5.90 4.02 -13.17
CA GLU A 61 6.18 3.86 -11.73
C GLU A 61 7.68 3.83 -11.41
N LEU A 62 8.51 3.37 -12.35
CA LEU A 62 9.96 3.36 -12.25
C LEU A 62 10.60 4.68 -12.72
N GLY A 63 9.81 5.66 -13.15
CA GLY A 63 10.31 6.97 -13.60
C GLY A 63 11.07 6.95 -14.92
N ARG A 64 10.80 5.97 -15.78
CA ARG A 64 11.42 5.90 -17.11
C ARG A 64 10.79 6.86 -18.13
N LEU A 65 9.64 7.46 -17.79
CA LEU A 65 8.93 8.40 -18.66
C LEU A 65 9.32 9.84 -18.32
N LYS A 66 9.64 10.61 -19.36
CA LYS A 66 10.06 12.02 -19.24
C LYS A 66 8.89 13.01 -19.23
N SER A 67 7.70 12.55 -19.61
CA SER A 67 6.49 13.36 -19.70
C SER A 67 5.27 12.55 -19.27
N ILE A 68 4.17 13.26 -19.00
CA ILE A 68 2.89 12.66 -18.60
C ILE A 68 2.23 12.04 -19.84
N PRO A 69 1.98 10.72 -19.85
CA PRO A 69 1.32 10.08 -20.98
C PRO A 69 -0.17 10.40 -21.03
N TYR A 70 -0.74 10.46 -22.24
CA TYR A 70 -2.18 10.72 -22.44
C TYR A 70 -3.08 9.71 -21.72
N TRP A 71 -2.63 8.46 -21.59
CA TRP A 71 -3.45 7.39 -21.02
C TRP A 71 -3.68 7.53 -19.51
N ILE A 72 -3.01 8.48 -18.85
CA ILE A 72 -3.18 8.74 -17.43
C ILE A 72 -4.58 9.22 -17.09
N GLU A 73 -5.26 9.92 -18.00
CA GLU A 73 -6.63 10.37 -17.78
C GLU A 73 -7.57 9.17 -17.58
N TYR A 74 -7.36 8.09 -18.35
CA TYR A 74 -8.14 6.86 -18.23
C TYR A 74 -7.77 6.04 -16.99
N VAL A 75 -6.55 6.18 -16.50
CA VAL A 75 -6.13 5.60 -15.22
C VAL A 75 -6.80 6.33 -14.06
N ASN A 76 -6.84 7.66 -14.09
CA ASN A 76 -7.58 8.43 -13.07
C ASN A 76 -9.07 8.13 -13.12
N ALA A 77 -9.63 8.01 -14.31
CA ALA A 77 -11.00 7.56 -14.51
C ALA A 77 -11.26 6.17 -13.90
N SER A 78 -10.33 5.22 -14.03
CA SER A 78 -10.52 3.89 -13.44
C SER A 78 -10.50 3.88 -11.92
N PHE A 79 -9.80 4.82 -11.30
CA PHE A 79 -9.86 5.04 -9.85
C PHE A 79 -11.19 5.65 -9.40
N LEU A 80 -11.78 6.54 -10.20
CA LEU A 80 -13.11 7.10 -9.94
C LEU A 80 -14.21 6.06 -10.11
N ASP A 81 -14.08 5.22 -11.14
CA ASP A 81 -15.03 4.13 -11.42
C ASP A 81 -14.97 3.04 -10.31
N ASN A 82 -13.88 2.98 -9.53
CA ASN A 82 -13.65 2.01 -8.45
C ASN A 82 -13.20 2.71 -7.14
N PRO A 83 -14.13 3.34 -6.39
CA PRO A 83 -13.78 3.99 -5.13
C PRO A 83 -13.29 2.98 -4.09
N ILE A 84 -12.30 3.37 -3.30
CA ILE A 84 -11.87 2.60 -2.13
C ILE A 84 -12.90 2.87 -1.03
N ASN A 85 -13.66 1.86 -0.63
CA ASN A 85 -14.36 1.93 0.66
C ASN A 85 -13.27 1.91 1.75
N GLU A 86 -13.08 3.02 2.46
CA GLU A 86 -12.00 3.23 3.47
C GLU A 86 -12.01 2.23 4.65
N VAL A 87 -12.86 1.20 4.62
CA VAL A 87 -12.99 0.16 5.65
C VAL A 87 -12.05 -1.03 5.45
N SER A 88 -11.06 -0.95 4.55
CA SER A 88 -10.08 -2.00 4.34
C SER A 88 -8.66 -1.45 4.42
N SER A 89 -8.27 -1.14 5.65
CA SER A 89 -6.88 -0.88 6.03
C SER A 89 -5.99 -2.07 5.63
N VAL A 90 -5.21 -1.87 4.57
CA VAL A 90 -3.78 -2.20 4.49
C VAL A 90 -3.39 -3.51 5.18
N SER A 91 -3.53 -4.63 4.46
CA SER A 91 -2.73 -5.82 4.72
C SER A 91 -1.46 -5.73 3.88
N ILE A 92 -0.39 -5.13 4.43
CA ILE A 92 0.96 -5.36 3.90
C ILE A 92 1.34 -6.78 4.29
N ALA A 93 1.08 -7.73 3.40
CA ALA A 93 1.64 -9.08 3.46
C ALA A 93 2.30 -9.35 2.11
N GLY A 94 3.58 -8.99 2.03
CA GLY A 94 4.44 -9.21 0.88
C GLY A 94 5.89 -9.25 1.35
N LEU A 95 6.23 -10.25 2.16
CA LEU A 95 7.61 -10.65 2.39
C LEU A 95 7.67 -12.16 2.65
N GLU A 96 7.62 -12.95 1.58
CA GLU A 96 8.06 -14.35 1.60
C GLU A 96 9.24 -14.51 0.65
N THR A 97 10.43 -14.62 1.24
CA THR A 97 11.63 -15.13 0.58
C THR A 97 11.68 -16.64 0.74
N SER A 98 11.64 -17.32 -0.41
CA SER A 98 12.40 -18.53 -0.78
C SER A 98 11.79 -19.93 -0.53
N LYS A 99 11.70 -20.68 -1.65
CA LYS A 99 11.45 -22.12 -1.86
C LYS A 99 9.99 -22.55 -1.64
N GLU A 100 9.30 -23.24 -2.54
CA GLU A 100 9.71 -24.21 -3.56
C GLU A 100 8.61 -24.34 -4.63
N LEU A 101 9.01 -24.74 -5.83
CA LEU A 101 8.16 -24.93 -6.99
C LEU A 101 7.42 -26.28 -6.90
N LYS A 102 6.08 -26.28 -6.78
CA LYS A 102 5.22 -27.30 -7.39
C LYS A 102 3.87 -26.70 -7.79
N THR A 103 3.64 -26.70 -9.09
CA THR A 103 2.34 -26.59 -9.75
C THR A 103 1.44 -27.71 -9.24
N GLU A 104 0.23 -27.37 -8.79
CA GLU A 104 -0.98 -28.14 -9.05
C GLU A 104 -2.18 -27.26 -8.70
N GLU A 105 -3.09 -27.17 -9.66
CA GLU A 105 -4.42 -26.58 -9.56
C GLU A 105 -5.15 -27.18 -8.36
N ILE A 106 -5.99 -26.41 -7.66
CA ILE A 106 -7.28 -26.84 -7.10
C ILE A 106 -7.94 -25.63 -6.38
N THR A 107 -9.02 -25.16 -7.02
CA THR A 107 -10.25 -24.58 -6.44
C THR A 107 -10.16 -23.38 -5.51
N GLN A 108 -10.75 -22.29 -6.02
CA GLN A 108 -11.77 -21.49 -5.34
C GLN A 108 -12.34 -22.14 -4.07
N LYS A 109 -11.91 -21.64 -2.92
CA LYS A 109 -12.77 -21.51 -1.73
C LYS A 109 -12.45 -20.18 -1.09
N ASN A 110 -13.27 -19.18 -1.43
CA ASN A 110 -13.50 -18.02 -0.59
C ASN A 110 -13.96 -18.53 0.77
N HIS A 111 -13.03 -18.73 1.69
CA HIS A 111 -13.41 -18.94 3.07
C HIS A 111 -13.71 -17.55 3.64
N ASN A 112 -15.01 -17.26 3.72
CA ASN A 112 -15.57 -16.27 4.62
C ASN A 112 -14.92 -16.46 6.00
N ILE A 113 -13.93 -15.63 6.33
CA ILE A 113 -13.51 -15.43 7.71
C ILE A 113 -14.25 -14.18 8.19
N THR A 114 -15.56 -14.32 8.34
CA THR A 114 -16.27 -13.67 9.43
C THR A 114 -15.90 -14.42 10.72
N LYS A 115 -14.62 -14.35 11.13
CA LYS A 115 -14.27 -14.71 12.51
C LYS A 115 -14.75 -13.59 13.39
N ASN A 116 -15.94 -13.80 13.91
CA ASN A 116 -16.46 -13.15 15.09
C ASN A 116 -15.32 -13.03 16.13
N CYS A 117 -14.82 -11.82 16.37
CA CYS A 117 -13.80 -11.54 17.38
C CYS A 117 -14.44 -11.52 18.78
N SER A 118 -15.21 -12.56 19.12
CA SER A 118 -15.88 -12.72 20.42
C SER A 118 -15.07 -13.56 21.39
N LYS A 119 -13.74 -13.47 21.31
CA LYS A 119 -12.83 -14.07 22.29
C LYS A 119 -11.85 -13.01 22.76
N LYS A 120 -11.89 -12.75 24.07
CA LYS A 120 -11.01 -11.87 24.85
C LYS A 120 -9.71 -11.59 24.10
N ILE A 121 -9.56 -10.35 23.64
CA ILE A 121 -8.38 -9.88 22.91
C ILE A 121 -7.17 -10.13 23.82
N LYS A 122 -6.40 -11.18 23.53
CA LYS A 122 -5.15 -11.46 24.24
C LYS A 122 -4.11 -10.54 23.64
N ILE A 123 -3.58 -9.64 24.47
CA ILE A 123 -2.45 -8.81 24.09
C ILE A 123 -1.29 -9.74 23.73
N PRO A 124 -0.62 -9.54 22.59
CA PRO A 124 0.51 -10.37 22.19
C PRO A 124 1.63 -10.29 23.24
N ASP A 125 2.44 -11.35 23.30
CA ASP A 125 3.59 -11.41 24.22
C ASP A 125 4.53 -10.22 24.01
N GLN A 126 5.26 -9.83 25.07
CA GLN A 126 6.07 -8.61 25.12
C GLN A 126 7.05 -8.51 23.94
N GLN A 127 7.65 -9.64 23.53
CA GLN A 127 8.58 -9.68 22.40
C GLN A 127 7.87 -9.46 21.06
N ALA A 128 6.69 -10.06 20.88
CA ALA A 128 5.87 -9.86 19.68
C ALA A 128 5.36 -8.41 19.60
N LEU A 129 4.94 -7.83 20.73
CA LEU A 129 4.50 -6.44 20.81
C LEU A 129 5.64 -5.46 20.50
N ARG A 130 6.85 -5.70 21.02
CA ARG A 130 8.04 -4.92 20.68
C ARG A 130 8.31 -4.93 19.18
N ASN A 131 8.28 -6.11 18.56
CA ASN A 131 8.56 -6.25 17.13
C ASN A 131 7.51 -5.54 16.27
N LEU A 132 6.25 -5.58 16.68
CA LEU A 132 5.16 -4.86 16.03
C LEU A 132 5.37 -3.34 16.15
N LEU A 133 5.65 -2.84 17.35
CA LEU A 133 5.94 -1.42 17.60
C LEU A 133 7.17 -0.94 16.82
N LEU A 134 8.21 -1.77 16.69
CA LEU A 134 9.35 -1.49 15.84
C LEU A 134 8.98 -1.38 14.37
N GLY A 135 8.19 -2.33 13.87
CA GLY A 135 7.68 -2.29 12.49
C GLY A 135 6.88 -1.03 12.18
N LEU A 136 6.22 -0.45 13.18
CA LEU A 136 5.50 0.82 13.06
C LEU A 136 6.40 2.06 13.21
N LEU A 137 7.46 1.99 14.01
CA LEU A 137 8.39 3.11 14.27
C LEU A 137 9.49 3.23 13.20
N ILE A 138 9.85 2.13 12.52
CA ILE A 138 10.88 2.12 11.47
C ILE A 138 10.51 3.05 10.29
N PRO A 139 9.29 3.00 9.73
CA PRO A 139 8.88 3.87 8.62
C PRO A 139 8.70 5.34 8.99
N VAL A 140 8.80 5.71 10.28
CA VAL A 140 8.66 7.11 10.71
C VAL A 140 9.96 7.85 10.38
N GLU A 141 9.91 8.67 9.33
CA GLU A 141 10.99 9.58 8.91
C GLU A 141 11.05 10.80 9.83
N THR A 142 11.69 10.61 10.98
CA THR A 142 12.10 11.70 11.88
C THR A 142 13.57 11.49 12.23
N ASP A 143 14.27 12.57 12.62
CA ASP A 143 15.70 12.62 13.01
C ASP A 143 16.08 11.75 14.22
N VAL A 144 15.23 10.80 14.57
CA VAL A 144 15.34 9.90 15.71
C VAL A 144 16.22 8.69 15.32
N SER A 145 17.31 8.52 16.06
CA SER A 145 18.22 7.40 15.86
C SER A 145 17.51 6.05 15.98
N LEU A 146 18.00 5.04 15.25
CA LEU A 146 17.46 3.68 15.29
C LEU A 146 17.47 3.11 16.72
N GLU A 147 18.49 3.44 17.50
CA GLU A 147 18.62 3.03 18.90
C GLU A 147 17.48 3.60 19.76
N SER A 148 17.15 4.89 19.58
CA SER A 148 16.02 5.52 20.27
C SER A 148 14.68 4.86 19.88
N LYS A 149 14.50 4.45 18.63
CA LYS A 149 13.31 3.70 18.19
C LYS A 149 13.21 2.33 18.88
N HIS A 150 14.33 1.64 19.06
CA HIS A 150 14.40 0.40 19.85
C HIS A 150 14.07 0.61 21.32
N GLN A 151 14.57 1.68 21.93
CA GLN A 151 14.27 2.02 23.32
C GLN A 151 12.78 2.35 23.51
N ILE A 152 12.19 3.15 22.62
CA ILE A 152 10.77 3.48 22.64
C ILE A 152 9.91 2.22 22.53
N ALA A 153 10.20 1.35 21.55
CA ALA A 153 9.47 0.09 21.39
C ALA A 153 9.57 -0.82 22.63
N ASN A 154 10.75 -0.86 23.28
CA ASN A 154 10.96 -1.63 24.51
C ASN A 154 10.16 -1.09 25.69
N VAL A 155 10.12 0.23 25.87
CA VAL A 155 9.37 0.89 26.94
C VAL A 155 7.87 0.67 26.72
N LEU A 156 7.39 0.92 25.50
CA LEU A 156 5.98 0.74 25.15
C LEU A 156 5.55 -0.72 25.31
N ALA A 157 6.34 -1.69 24.88
CA ALA A 157 6.01 -3.11 25.04
C ALA A 157 5.86 -3.53 26.52
N LYS A 158 6.58 -2.89 27.44
CA LYS A 158 6.51 -3.18 28.89
C LYS A 158 5.33 -2.49 29.59
N HIS A 159 4.99 -1.27 29.17
CA HIS A 159 4.05 -0.41 29.89
C HIS A 159 2.64 -0.38 29.28
N LEU A 160 2.52 -0.62 27.97
CA LEU A 160 1.23 -0.60 27.27
C LEU A 160 0.29 -1.70 27.77
N PRO A 161 0.71 -2.97 27.98
CA PRO A 161 -0.17 -3.98 28.56
C PRO A 161 -0.66 -3.61 29.97
N LYS A 162 0.22 -3.06 30.81
CA LYS A 162 -0.12 -2.63 32.18
C LYS A 162 -1.11 -1.47 32.19
N GLY A 163 -0.98 -0.53 31.27
CA GLY A 163 -1.92 0.58 31.11
C GLY A 163 -3.30 0.09 30.63
N LEU A 164 -3.33 -0.86 29.70
CA LEU A 164 -4.59 -1.46 29.22
C LEU A 164 -5.31 -2.26 30.31
N GLU A 165 -4.57 -2.93 31.20
CA GLU A 165 -5.12 -3.61 32.38
C GLU A 165 -5.75 -2.63 33.38
N GLN A 166 -5.13 -1.46 33.59
CA GLN A 166 -5.61 -0.44 34.52
C GLN A 166 -6.85 0.32 34.03
N ILE A 167 -7.03 0.43 32.71
CA ILE A 167 -8.14 1.20 32.11
C ILE A 167 -9.42 0.34 31.96
N SER A 168 -9.36 -0.97 32.19
CA SER A 168 -10.52 -1.87 32.11
C SER A 168 -11.35 -1.68 30.82
N LEU A 169 -10.69 -1.58 29.67
CA LEU A 169 -11.34 -1.56 28.34
C LEU A 169 -11.61 -2.98 27.78
N PHE A 170 -11.39 -4.03 28.59
CA PHE A 170 -11.52 -5.44 28.16
C PHE A 170 -12.19 -6.33 29.24
N GLN A 171 -13.33 -5.90 29.78
CA GLN A 171 -14.29 -6.86 30.36
C GLN A 171 -15.16 -7.45 29.25
#